data_AF-A0A7J4V9R1-F1
#
_entry.id   AF-A0A7J4V9R1-F1
#
_cell.length_a   1.000
_cell.length_b   1.000
_cell.length_c   1.000
_cell.angle_alpha   90.00
_cell.angle_beta   90.00
_cell.angle_gamma   90.00
#
_symmetry.space_group_name_H-M   'P 1'
#
loop_
_entity.id
_entity.type
_entity.pdbx_description
1 polymer ?
#
loop_
_entity_poly.entity_id
_entity_poly.type
_entity_poly.pdbx_seq_one_letter_code
_entity_poly.pdbx_strand_id
1 'polypeptide(L)'
;MTRIIADNDFPVIRGLFMVTGLISGFVLLLSFFDSLGLQLSPVCISILQSGQECSMCGMTRSFIAISNFDFSSAWTLNRAGLPLYTIFLSNSIYSFFFLFRLINKHKN
;
A
#
# COMPACT_ATOMS: atom_id res chain seq x y z
N MET A 1 13.73 -1.02 35.06
CA MET A 1 14.30 -1.24 33.72
C MET A 1 13.23 -1.35 32.63
N THR A 2 12.11 -2.02 32.89
CA THR A 2 10.98 -2.17 31.94
C THR A 2 10.21 -0.88 31.60
N ARG A 3 10.13 0.10 32.50
CA ARG A 3 9.42 1.37 32.22
C ARG A 3 10.12 2.30 31.22
N ILE A 4 11.45 2.31 31.17
CA ILE A 4 12.22 3.21 30.26
C ILE A 4 12.14 2.75 28.80
N ILE A 5 11.92 1.46 28.57
CA ILE A 5 11.72 0.87 27.24
C ILE A 5 10.35 1.29 26.71
N ALA A 6 9.29 1.15 27.51
CA ALA A 6 7.92 1.52 27.13
C ALA A 6 7.73 3.00 26.77
N ASP A 7 8.40 3.93 27.48
CA ASP A 7 8.29 5.37 27.20
C ASP A 7 9.01 5.80 25.91
N ASN A 8 10.15 5.16 25.57
CA ASN A 8 10.84 5.42 24.30
C ASN A 8 10.22 4.65 23.12
N ASP A 9 9.54 3.54 23.36
CA ASP A 9 8.89 2.76 22.29
C ASP A 9 7.68 3.48 21.72
N PHE A 10 6.91 4.21 22.53
CA PHE A 10 5.69 4.88 22.07
C PHE A 10 5.93 5.90 20.93
N PRO A 11 6.93 6.81 20.99
CA PRO A 11 7.25 7.69 19.86
C PRO A 11 7.87 6.95 18.67
N VAL A 12 8.68 5.91 18.91
CA VAL A 12 9.33 5.13 17.85
C VAL A 12 8.32 4.34 17.03
N ILE A 13 7.39 3.65 17.69
CA ILE A 13 6.30 2.90 17.04
C ILE A 13 5.43 3.86 16.22
N ARG A 14 5.09 5.02 16.76
CA ARG A 14 4.31 6.03 16.03
C ARG A 14 5.06 6.58 14.81
N GLY A 15 6.36 6.81 14.94
CA GLY A 15 7.22 7.20 13.82
C GLY A 15 7.25 6.14 12.72
N LEU A 16 7.35 4.86 13.10
CA LEU A 16 7.34 3.74 12.16
C LEU A 16 6.02 3.67 11.36
N PHE A 17 4.87 3.81 12.02
CA PHE A 17 3.58 3.85 11.33
C PHE A 17 3.47 5.02 10.36
N MET A 18 4.00 6.20 10.72
CA MET A 18 4.02 7.34 9.80
C MET A 18 4.89 7.09 8.57
N VAL A 19 6.13 6.62 8.75
CA VAL A 19 7.04 6.36 7.63
C VAL A 19 6.45 5.29 6.70
N THR A 20 5.96 4.19 7.27
CA THR A 20 5.32 3.12 6.47
C THR A 20 4.01 3.58 5.82
N GLY A 21 3.23 4.44 6.47
CA GLY A 21 2.01 5.03 5.93
C GLY A 21 2.25 5.99 4.76
N LEU A 22 3.34 6.77 4.80
CA LEU A 22 3.75 7.63 3.69
C LEU A 22 4.25 6.82 2.49
N ILE A 23 5.07 5.80 2.74
CA ILE A 23 5.57 4.90 1.68
C ILE A 23 4.40 4.16 1.03
N SER A 24 3.49 3.59 1.83
CA SER A 24 2.30 2.90 1.30
C SER A 24 1.40 3.85 0.52
N GLY A 25 1.19 5.09 0.99
CA GLY A 25 0.49 6.12 0.23
C GLY A 25 1.11 6.40 -1.14
N PHE A 26 2.45 6.49 -1.19
CA PHE A 26 3.17 6.67 -2.45
C PHE A 26 2.99 5.47 -3.40
N VAL A 27 3.05 4.23 -2.88
CA VAL A 27 2.80 3.01 -3.68
C VAL A 27 1.38 2.98 -4.24
N LEU A 28 0.37 3.34 -3.45
CA LEU A 28 -1.02 3.41 -3.91
C LEU A 28 -1.20 4.47 -4.99
N LEU A 29 -0.55 5.62 -4.83
CA LEU A 29 -0.55 6.70 -5.81
C LEU A 29 0.11 6.26 -7.13
N LEU A 30 1.27 5.61 -7.06
CA LEU A 30 1.91 5.02 -8.24
C LEU A 30 0.99 3.99 -8.92
N SER A 31 0.34 3.11 -8.15
CA SER A 31 -0.60 2.13 -8.70
C SER A 31 -1.78 2.77 -9.42
N PHE A 32 -2.21 3.96 -8.99
CA PHE A 32 -3.24 4.73 -9.67
C PHE A 32 -2.74 5.28 -11.03
N PHE A 33 -1.53 5.84 -11.08
CA PHE A 33 -0.94 6.35 -12.31
C PHE A 33 -0.51 5.26 -13.30
N ASP A 34 -0.04 4.11 -12.80
CA ASP A 34 0.46 2.98 -13.60
C ASP A 34 -0.67 2.13 -14.20
N SER A 35 -1.92 2.40 -13.82
CA SER A 35 -3.10 1.88 -14.54
C SER A 35 -3.05 2.18 -16.04
N LEU A 36 -2.39 3.27 -16.44
CA LEU A 36 -2.17 3.63 -17.84
C LEU A 36 -0.98 2.89 -18.48
N GLY A 37 0.05 2.56 -17.70
CA GLY A 37 1.31 1.96 -18.16
C GLY A 37 1.27 0.44 -18.32
N LEU A 38 0.35 -0.24 -17.62
CA LEU A 38 0.27 -1.70 -17.62
C LEU A 38 -0.11 -2.33 -18.96
N GLN A 39 -0.70 -1.55 -19.89
CA GLN A 39 -0.94 -2.01 -21.26
C GLN A 39 0.36 -2.23 -22.05
N LEU A 40 1.46 -1.59 -21.64
CA LEU A 40 2.79 -1.76 -22.23
C LEU A 40 3.69 -2.74 -21.47
N SER A 41 3.19 -3.29 -20.35
CA SER A 41 3.97 -4.25 -19.55
C SER A 41 4.15 -5.55 -20.34
N PRO A 42 5.39 -6.03 -20.51
CA PRO A 42 5.67 -7.26 -21.25
C PRO A 42 4.97 -8.48 -20.61
N VAL A 43 4.69 -9.49 -21.45
CA VAL A 43 4.07 -10.74 -21.02
C VAL A 43 4.91 -11.37 -19.91
N CYS A 44 4.28 -11.66 -18.78
CA CYS A 44 4.99 -12.19 -17.62
C CYS A 44 5.53 -13.59 -17.92
N ILE A 45 6.83 -13.82 -17.70
CA ILE A 45 7.50 -15.10 -17.98
C ILE A 45 6.83 -16.26 -17.21
N SER A 46 6.30 -15.98 -16.03
CA SER A 46 5.52 -16.96 -15.24
C SER A 46 4.25 -17.47 -15.94
N ILE A 47 3.56 -16.61 -16.69
CA ILE A 47 2.39 -17.00 -17.49
C ILE A 47 2.82 -17.91 -18.63
N LEU A 48 3.96 -17.61 -19.27
CA LEU A 48 4.52 -18.42 -20.34
C LEU A 48 4.95 -19.81 -19.87
N GLN A 49 5.44 -19.95 -18.63
CA GLN A 49 5.94 -21.22 -18.11
C GLN A 49 4.92 -22.03 -17.28
N SER A 50 4.01 -21.35 -16.57
CA SER A 50 3.14 -21.97 -15.57
C SER A 50 1.65 -21.67 -15.79
N GLY A 51 1.32 -20.85 -16.80
CA GLY A 51 -0.06 -20.45 -17.10
C GLY A 51 -0.71 -19.56 -16.02
N GLN A 52 0.08 -19.11 -15.03
CA GLN A 52 -0.39 -18.27 -13.93
C GLN A 52 0.54 -17.06 -13.74
N GLU A 53 -0.07 -15.97 -13.30
CA GLU A 53 0.63 -14.76 -12.87
C GLU A 53 1.57 -15.06 -11.69
N CYS A 54 2.76 -14.45 -11.69
CA CYS A 54 3.66 -14.51 -10.54
C CYS A 54 3.01 -13.81 -9.33
N SER A 55 3.24 -14.28 -8.11
CA SER A 55 2.62 -13.69 -6.89
C SER A 55 2.79 -12.17 -6.81
N MET A 56 3.97 -11.67 -7.19
CA MET A 56 4.28 -10.23 -7.21
C MET A 56 3.52 -9.49 -8.33
N CYS A 57 3.49 -10.07 -9.53
CA CYS A 57 2.84 -9.53 -10.72
C CYS A 57 1.32 -9.45 -10.52
N GLY A 58 0.74 -10.54 -10.00
CA GLY A 58 -0.66 -10.62 -9.62
C GLY A 58 -1.01 -9.67 -8.48
N MET A 59 -0.09 -9.39 -7.55
CA MET A 59 -0.30 -8.40 -6.50
C MET A 59 -0.36 -6.97 -7.05
N THR A 60 0.60 -6.57 -7.89
CA THR A 60 0.60 -5.25 -8.54
C THR A 60 -0.64 -5.08 -9.43
N ARG A 61 -0.99 -6.10 -10.23
CA ARG A 61 -2.22 -6.09 -11.06
C ARG A 61 -3.49 -6.04 -10.20
N SER A 62 -3.52 -6.74 -9.07
CA SER A 62 -4.63 -6.66 -8.12
C SER A 62 -4.78 -5.25 -7.54
N PHE A 63 -3.67 -4.59 -7.16
CA PHE A 63 -3.71 -3.20 -6.68
C PHE A 63 -4.22 -2.23 -7.75
N ILE A 64 -3.84 -2.42 -9.00
CA ILE A 64 -4.32 -1.63 -10.13
C ILE A 64 -5.80 -1.89 -10.40
N ALA A 65 -6.24 -3.14 -10.37
CA ALA A 65 -7.66 -3.50 -10.51
C ALA A 65 -8.50 -2.86 -9.39
N ILE A 66 -8.03 -2.89 -8.14
CA ILE A 66 -8.64 -2.21 -7.01
C ILE A 66 -8.73 -0.70 -7.24
N SER A 67 -7.66 -0.07 -7.72
CA SER A 67 -7.63 1.36 -8.05
C SER A 67 -8.60 1.74 -9.18
N ASN A 68 -8.96 0.81 -10.06
CA ASN A 68 -9.98 0.97 -11.10
C ASN A 68 -11.40 0.54 -10.66
N PHE A 69 -11.60 0.26 -9.37
CA PHE A 69 -12.85 -0.26 -8.80
C PHE A 69 -13.29 -1.65 -9.34
N ASP A 70 -12.37 -2.41 -9.96
CA ASP A 70 -12.61 -3.79 -10.40
C ASP A 70 -12.13 -4.78 -9.33
N PHE A 71 -12.96 -4.93 -8.29
CA PHE A 71 -12.68 -5.85 -7.18
C PHE A 71 -12.79 -7.33 -7.58
N SER A 72 -13.58 -7.64 -8.62
CA SER A 72 -13.76 -9.01 -9.10
C SER A 72 -12.46 -9.52 -9.71
N SER A 73 -11.87 -8.75 -10.63
CA SER A 73 -10.56 -9.07 -11.22
C SER A 73 -9.45 -9.03 -10.18
N ALA A 74 -9.49 -8.09 -9.24
CA ALA A 74 -8.50 -8.02 -8.16
C ALA A 74 -8.43 -9.32 -7.34
N TRP A 75 -9.58 -9.95 -7.07
CA TRP A 75 -9.68 -11.20 -6.30
C TRP A 75 -9.17 -12.42 -7.07
N THR A 76 -9.38 -12.47 -8.39
CA THR A 76 -8.89 -13.55 -9.25
C THR A 76 -7.38 -13.45 -9.48
N LEU A 77 -6.85 -12.23 -9.58
CA LEU A 77 -5.42 -11.97 -9.76
C LEU A 77 -4.61 -12.29 -8.51
N ASN A 78 -5.07 -11.85 -7.33
CA ASN A 78 -4.46 -12.20 -6.05
C ASN A 78 -5.44 -11.98 -4.90
N ARG A 79 -5.88 -13.07 -4.23
CA ARG A 79 -6.80 -13.00 -3.09
C ARG A 79 -6.25 -12.19 -1.91
N ALA A 80 -4.93 -12.15 -1.74
CA ALA A 80 -4.30 -11.34 -0.71
C ALA A 80 -4.22 -9.86 -1.08
N GLY A 81 -4.43 -9.49 -2.35
CA GLY A 81 -4.34 -8.11 -2.80
C GLY A 81 -5.36 -7.19 -2.14
N LEU A 82 -6.61 -7.63 -2.04
CA LEU A 82 -7.70 -6.88 -1.40
C LEU A 82 -7.39 -6.54 0.08
N PRO A 83 -7.12 -7.51 0.97
CA PRO A 83 -6.81 -7.19 2.36
C PRO A 83 -5.54 -6.34 2.50
N LEU A 84 -4.48 -6.61 1.71
CA LEU A 84 -3.24 -5.83 1.79
C LEU A 84 -3.46 -4.37 1.38
N TYR A 85 -4.22 -4.14 0.31
CA TYR A 85 -4.57 -2.80 -0.14
C TYR A 85 -5.35 -2.04 0.94
N THR A 86 -6.33 -2.68 1.60
CA THR A 86 -7.10 -2.02 2.67
C THR A 86 -6.23 -1.64 3.87
N ILE A 87 -5.26 -2.47 4.24
CA ILE A 87 -4.29 -2.15 5.30
C ILE A 87 -3.44 -0.94 4.90
N PHE A 88 -2.92 -0.92 3.68
CA PHE A 88 -2.10 0.19 3.17
C PHE A 88 -2.90 1.49 3.12
N LEU A 89 -4.13 1.43 2.60
CA LEU A 89 -5.02 2.58 2.53
C LEU A 89 -5.33 3.13 3.93
N SER A 90 -5.68 2.25 4.87
CA SER A 90 -5.99 2.65 6.25
C SER A 90 -4.78 3.30 6.95
N ASN A 91 -3.59 2.71 6.81
CA ASN A 91 -2.36 3.24 7.39
C ASN A 91 -1.96 4.59 6.76
N SER A 92 -2.14 4.72 5.44
CA SER A 92 -1.88 5.96 4.72
C SER A 92 -2.81 7.08 5.17
N ILE A 93 -4.12 6.80 5.29
CA ILE A 93 -5.12 7.75 5.80
C ILE A 93 -4.77 8.20 7.23
N TYR A 94 -4.47 7.25 8.12
CA TYR A 94 -4.07 7.56 9.49
C TYR A 94 -2.86 8.49 9.55
N SER A 95 -1.83 8.17 8.77
CA SER A 95 -0.59 8.95 8.71
C SER A 95 -0.81 10.35 8.14
N PHE A 96 -1.63 10.47 7.09
CA PHE A 96 -1.97 11.76 6.49
C PHE A 96 -2.75 12.66 7.46
N PHE A 97 -3.79 12.14 8.12
CA PHE A 97 -4.54 12.89 9.13
C PHE A 97 -3.66 13.33 10.30
N PHE A 98 -2.74 12.46 10.73
CA PHE A 98 -1.82 12.78 11.81
C PHE A 98 -0.86 13.92 11.41
N LEU A 99 -0.26 13.83 10.21
CA LEU A 99 0.60 14.87 9.67
C LEU A 99 -0.14 16.20 9.52
N PHE A 100 -1.36 16.18 9.00
CA PHE A 100 -2.21 17.36 8.86
C PHE A 100 -2.49 18.04 10.21
N ARG A 101 -2.77 17.26 11.26
CA ARG A 101 -2.94 17.77 12.62
C ARG A 101 -1.66 18.40 13.17
N LEU A 102 -0.49 17.81 12.91
CA LEU A 102 0.80 18.38 13.32
C LEU A 102 1.06 19.73 12.64
N ILE A 103 0.83 19.82 11.33
CA ILE A 103 1.04 21.04 10.56
C ILE A 103 0.10 22.15 11.07
N ASN A 104 -1.18 21.84 11.28
CA ASN A 104 -2.14 22.82 11.80
C ASN A 104 -1.80 23.27 13.22
N LYS A 105 -1.27 22.38 14.06
CA LYS A 105 -0.83 22.74 15.42
C LYS A 105 0.36 23.69 15.41
N HIS A 106 1.26 23.61 14.43
CA HIS A 106 2.43 24.49 14.32
C HIS A 106 2.09 25.83 13.64
N LYS A 107 0.94 25.92 12.97
CA LYS A 107 0.45 27.14 12.31
C LYS A 107 -0.35 28.06 13.27
N ASN A 108 -0.82 27.52 14.39
CA ASN A 108 -1.59 28.21 15.44
C ASN A 108 -0.69 28.52 16.64
#